data_AF-A0A9X4LFB3-F1
#
_entry.id   AF-A0A9X4LFB3-F1
#
_cell.length_a   1.000
_cell.length_b   1.000
_cell.length_c   1.000
_cell.angle_alpha   90.00
_cell.angle_beta   90.00
_cell.angle_gamma   90.00
#
_symmetry.space_group_name_H-M   'P 1'
#
loop_
_entity.id
_entity.type
_entity.pdbx_description
1 polymer ?
#
loop_
_entity_poly.entity_id
_entity_poly.type
_entity_poly.pdbx_seq_one_letter_code
_entity_poly.pdbx_strand_id
1 'polypeptide(L)'
;MAMLNSSLSATEDASLVVKIEKALNFTVEVRRLAASLWPNHRHAVTPYCFRHQWAADAKRAGTADAVSRGLGHLSNKTQRRYGTASQAGHGRVLRPVEVEAERAIRRAALRIPAIRPDEAELTG
;
A
#
# COMPACT_ATOMS: atom_id res chain seq x y z
N MET A 1 -1.70 -26.75 -6.48
CA MET A 1 -2.40 -25.62 -7.14
C MET A 1 -3.88 -25.52 -6.77
N ALA A 2 -4.60 -26.61 -6.44
CA ALA A 2 -6.02 -26.56 -6.06
C ALA A 2 -6.32 -25.88 -4.71
N MET A 3 -5.42 -25.99 -3.72
CA MET A 3 -5.68 -25.58 -2.32
C MET A 3 -5.81 -24.06 -2.09
N LEU A 4 -5.19 -23.21 -2.91
CA LEU A 4 -5.26 -21.74 -2.76
C LEU A 4 -6.50 -21.14 -3.42
N ASN A 5 -6.97 -21.74 -4.51
CA ASN A 5 -8.21 -21.28 -5.17
C ASN A 5 -9.45 -21.71 -4.38
N SER A 6 -9.42 -22.90 -3.75
CA SER A 6 -10.54 -23.40 -2.93
C SER A 6 -10.79 -22.57 -1.67
N SER A 7 -9.78 -21.88 -1.13
CA SER A 7 -9.95 -21.01 0.05
C SER A 7 -10.42 -19.59 -0.29
N LEU A 8 -10.36 -19.18 -1.56
CA LEU A 8 -10.86 -17.89 -2.04
C LEU A 8 -12.28 -17.96 -2.60
N SER A 9 -12.71 -19.13 -3.11
CA SER A 9 -14.04 -19.30 -3.72
C SER A 9 -15.16 -19.55 -2.70
N ALA A 10 -14.85 -19.69 -1.41
CA ALA A 10 -15.82 -19.95 -0.34
C ALA A 10 -16.20 -18.68 0.45
N THR A 11 -15.81 -17.51 -0.04
CA THR A 11 -15.53 -16.34 0.80
C THR A 11 -16.11 -15.06 0.23
N GLU A 12 -17.34 -15.11 -0.31
CA GLU A 12 -18.02 -13.86 -0.68
C GLU A 12 -18.44 -13.04 0.57
N ASP A 13 -18.54 -13.66 1.76
CA ASP A 13 -18.89 -12.99 3.03
C ASP A 13 -17.96 -13.27 4.22
N ALA A 14 -16.90 -14.06 4.07
CA ALA A 14 -16.07 -14.42 5.23
C ALA A 14 -14.99 -13.36 5.52
N SER A 15 -15.09 -12.75 6.70
CA SER A 15 -14.04 -11.92 7.26
C SER A 15 -12.79 -12.77 7.54
N LEU A 16 -11.70 -12.47 6.83
CA LEU A 16 -10.41 -13.14 7.04
C LEU A 16 -9.56 -12.35 8.03
N VAL A 17 -9.35 -12.91 9.22
CA VAL A 17 -8.41 -12.35 10.20
C VAL A 17 -7.03 -12.97 9.98
N VAL A 18 -6.05 -12.14 9.58
CA VAL A 18 -4.65 -12.59 9.39
C VAL A 18 -3.79 -12.05 10.52
N LYS A 19 -3.15 -12.94 11.28
CA LYS A 19 -2.16 -12.59 12.31
C LYS A 19 -0.79 -13.15 11.94
N ILE A 20 0.22 -12.30 11.99
CA ILE A 20 1.62 -12.68 11.73
C ILE A 20 2.35 -12.73 13.07
N GLU A 21 2.59 -13.93 13.59
CA GLU A 21 3.30 -14.11 14.88
C GLU A 21 4.79 -13.82 14.77
N LYS A 22 5.42 -14.21 13.65
CA LYS A 22 6.87 -14.08 13.42
C LYS A 22 7.16 -13.56 12.02
N ALA A 23 7.68 -12.34 11.92
CA ALA A 23 7.98 -11.69 10.65
C ALA A 23 8.99 -12.46 9.77
N LEU A 24 9.97 -13.14 10.39
CA LEU A 24 10.95 -13.93 9.67
C LEU A 24 10.29 -15.16 9.01
N ASN A 25 9.49 -15.92 9.75
CA ASN A 25 8.77 -17.08 9.24
C ASN A 25 7.85 -16.68 8.08
N PHE A 26 7.13 -15.56 8.24
CA PHE A 26 6.30 -15.02 7.17
C PHE A 26 7.10 -14.70 5.90
N THR A 27 8.28 -14.09 6.05
CA THR A 27 9.15 -13.77 4.91
C THR A 27 9.66 -15.02 4.21
N VAL A 28 10.05 -16.05 4.97
CA VAL A 28 10.50 -17.35 4.43
C VAL A 28 9.37 -18.01 3.65
N GLU A 29 8.17 -18.08 4.21
CA GLU A 29 7.02 -18.70 3.56
C GLU A 29 6.59 -17.95 2.29
N VAL A 30 6.58 -16.62 2.32
CA VAL A 30 6.28 -15.82 1.12
C VAL A 30 7.29 -16.11 0.01
N ARG A 31 8.59 -16.16 0.32
CA ARG A 31 9.63 -16.47 -0.67
C ARG A 31 9.47 -17.89 -1.22
N ARG A 32 9.19 -18.87 -0.35
CA ARG A 32 8.97 -20.27 -0.72
C ARG A 32 7.79 -20.41 -1.67
N LEU A 33 6.65 -19.81 -1.32
CA LEU A 33 5.44 -19.83 -2.15
C LEU A 33 5.67 -19.12 -3.48
N ALA A 34 6.31 -17.95 -3.48
CA ALA A 34 6.57 -17.21 -4.71
C ALA A 34 7.52 -17.96 -5.65
N ALA A 35 8.57 -18.60 -5.14
CA ALA A 35 9.45 -19.44 -5.94
C ALA A 35 8.70 -20.63 -6.56
N SER A 36 7.72 -21.20 -5.85
CA SER A 36 6.87 -22.27 -6.37
C SER A 36 5.87 -21.79 -7.42
N LEU A 37 5.33 -20.58 -7.29
CA LEU A 37 4.36 -20.01 -8.22
C LEU A 37 5.03 -19.45 -9.48
N TRP A 38 6.21 -18.85 -9.33
CA TRP A 38 6.95 -18.18 -10.41
C TRP A 38 8.41 -18.64 -10.46
N PRO A 39 8.67 -19.91 -10.83
CA PRO A 39 10.02 -20.47 -10.80
C PRO A 39 11.01 -19.75 -11.73
N ASN A 40 10.52 -19.13 -12.80
CA ASN A 40 11.34 -18.40 -13.78
C ASN A 40 11.50 -16.90 -13.46
N HIS A 41 10.97 -16.42 -12.33
CA HIS A 41 11.07 -15.01 -11.98
C HIS A 41 12.48 -14.67 -11.48
N ARG A 42 13.16 -13.75 -12.18
CA ARG A 42 14.59 -13.44 -11.99
C ARG A 42 14.96 -12.98 -10.57
N HIS A 43 14.04 -12.30 -9.89
CA HIS A 43 14.29 -11.73 -8.55
C HIS A 43 13.43 -12.41 -7.49
N ALA A 44 13.96 -12.54 -6.27
CA ALA A 44 13.17 -13.06 -5.17
C ALA A 44 11.99 -12.12 -4.86
N VAL A 45 10.78 -12.66 -4.88
CA VAL A 45 9.59 -11.94 -4.42
C VAL A 45 9.54 -12.04 -2.90
N THR A 46 9.44 -10.89 -2.25
CA THR A 46 9.40 -10.77 -0.78
C THR A 46 8.11 -10.07 -0.35
N PRO A 47 7.75 -10.10 0.95
CA PRO A 47 6.64 -9.30 1.48
C PRO A 47 6.71 -7.81 1.11
N TYR A 48 7.93 -7.29 0.99
CA TYR A 48 8.17 -5.89 0.62
C TYR A 48 7.69 -5.59 -0.81
N CYS A 49 7.87 -6.51 -1.76
CA CYS A 49 7.36 -6.39 -3.12
C CYS A 49 5.83 -6.23 -3.14
N PHE A 50 5.13 -7.05 -2.35
CA PHE A 50 3.67 -6.96 -2.22
C PHE A 50 3.24 -5.64 -1.59
N ARG A 51 3.96 -5.14 -0.58
CA ARG A 51 3.69 -3.83 0.03
C ARG A 51 3.84 -2.68 -0.97
N HIS A 52 4.81 -2.76 -1.88
CA HIS A 52 4.97 -1.80 -2.96
C HIS A 52 3.82 -1.88 -3.97
N GLN A 53 3.43 -3.09 -4.39
CA GLN A 53 2.33 -3.26 -5.34
C GLN A 53 1.00 -2.78 -4.77
N TRP A 54 0.70 -3.15 -3.52
CA TRP A 54 -0.49 -2.69 -2.81
C TRP A 54 -0.53 -1.15 -2.74
N ALA A 55 0.60 -0.51 -2.39
CA ALA A 55 0.66 0.95 -2.32
C ALA A 55 0.46 1.62 -3.69
N ALA A 56 1.01 1.05 -4.75
CA ALA A 56 0.84 1.55 -6.11
C ALA A 56 -0.63 1.49 -6.55
N ASP A 57 -1.26 0.33 -6.36
CA ASP A 57 -2.68 0.09 -6.68
C ASP A 57 -3.60 1.00 -5.85
N ALA A 58 -3.39 1.07 -4.53
CA ALA A 58 -4.18 1.91 -3.63
C ALA A 58 -4.03 3.41 -3.94
N LYS A 59 -2.84 3.88 -4.33
CA LYS A 59 -2.63 5.29 -4.75
C LYS A 59 -3.30 5.62 -6.07
N ARG A 60 -3.47 4.64 -6.95
CA ARG A 60 -4.20 4.82 -8.21
C ARG A 60 -5.72 4.87 -7.97
N ALA A 61 -6.22 4.14 -6.99
CA ALA A 61 -7.64 3.99 -6.71
C ALA A 61 -8.19 4.96 -5.66
N GLY A 62 -7.37 5.40 -4.69
CA GLY A 62 -7.84 6.07 -3.48
C GLY A 62 -7.02 7.27 -3.03
N THR A 63 -7.36 7.81 -1.86
CA THR A 63 -6.71 9.00 -1.29
C THR A 63 -5.42 8.65 -0.53
N ALA A 64 -4.53 9.63 -0.41
CA ALA A 64 -3.25 9.52 0.29
C ALA A 64 -3.37 9.03 1.76
N ASP A 65 -4.51 9.25 2.41
CA ASP A 65 -4.73 8.80 3.78
C ASP A 65 -5.11 7.31 3.83
N ALA A 66 -5.98 6.83 2.92
CA ALA A 66 -6.33 5.42 2.84
C ALA A 66 -5.10 4.54 2.59
N VAL A 67 -4.19 5.00 1.72
CA VAL A 67 -2.89 4.37 1.47
C VAL A 67 -2.05 4.33 2.75
N SER A 68 -2.02 5.42 3.51
CA SER A 68 -1.23 5.49 4.75
C SER A 68 -1.82 4.59 5.84
N ARG A 69 -3.15 4.45 5.93
CA ARG A 69 -3.83 3.56 6.87
C ARG A 69 -3.47 2.11 6.58
N GLY A 70 -3.62 1.66 5.33
CA GLY A 70 -3.33 0.28 4.97
C GLY A 70 -1.85 -0.08 5.01
N LEU A 71 -0.93 0.89 4.94
CA LEU A 71 0.48 0.67 5.22
C LEU A 71 0.81 0.61 6.72
N GLY A 72 -0.15 0.86 7.61
CA GLY A 72 0.07 0.93 9.06
C GLY A 72 0.93 2.13 9.47
N HIS A 73 0.87 3.25 8.72
CA HIS A 73 1.67 4.43 9.01
C HIS A 73 0.94 5.44 9.90
N LEU A 74 1.68 5.98 10.87
CA LEU A 74 1.21 7.10 11.71
C LEU A 74 1.30 8.47 11.03
N SER A 75 1.96 8.56 9.86
CA SER A 75 2.09 9.80 9.08
C SER A 75 2.02 9.55 7.58
N ASN A 76 1.42 10.48 6.86
CA ASN A 76 1.33 10.44 5.40
C ASN A 76 2.66 10.75 4.68
N LYS A 77 3.73 11.14 5.39
CA LYS A 77 5.06 11.41 4.77
C LYS A 77 5.75 10.14 4.30
N THR A 78 5.64 9.05 5.07
CA THR A 78 6.40 7.82 4.84
C THR A 78 5.87 6.99 3.68
N GLN A 79 4.61 7.22 3.26
CA GLN A 79 4.02 6.53 2.11
C GLN A 79 4.78 6.77 0.79
N ARG A 80 5.55 7.87 0.69
CA ARG A 80 6.34 8.21 -0.51
C ARG A 80 7.43 7.17 -0.82
N ARG A 81 7.86 6.39 0.18
CA ARG A 81 8.87 5.33 0.02
C ARG A 81 8.32 4.04 -0.60
N TYR A 82 7.00 3.92 -0.70
CA TYR A 82 6.29 2.77 -1.24
C TYR A 82 5.73 3.10 -2.62
N GLY A 83 5.45 2.08 -3.44
CA GLY A 83 5.20 2.15 -4.88
C GLY A 83 4.36 3.34 -5.36
N THR A 84 4.61 3.82 -6.58
CA THR A 84 3.93 4.99 -7.18
C THR A 84 2.68 4.57 -7.95
N ALA A 85 1.71 5.47 -8.15
CA ALA A 85 0.49 5.16 -8.89
C ALA A 85 0.76 4.67 -10.33
N SER A 86 1.87 5.11 -10.94
CA SER A 86 2.35 4.66 -12.26
C SER A 86 2.85 3.21 -12.28
N GLN A 87 3.17 2.62 -11.11
CA GLN A 87 3.59 1.23 -10.96
C GLN A 87 2.42 0.30 -10.65
N ALA A 88 1.19 0.82 -10.64
CA ALA A 88 0.00 0.00 -10.42
C ALA A 88 -0.14 -1.06 -11.52
N GLY A 89 -0.78 -2.18 -11.18
CA GLY A 89 -1.01 -3.27 -12.13
C GLY A 89 -1.78 -2.81 -13.37
N HIS A 90 -1.65 -3.57 -14.46
CA HIS A 90 -2.47 -3.38 -15.66
C HIS A 90 -3.60 -4.43 -15.62
N GLY A 91 -4.86 -4.00 -15.77
CA GLY A 91 -6.03 -4.88 -15.80
C GLY A 91 -6.60 -5.28 -14.43
N ARG A 92 -5.82 -5.95 -13.58
CA ARG A 92 -6.27 -6.45 -12.26
C ARG A 92 -5.69 -5.63 -11.10
N VAL A 93 -6.12 -4.37 -10.99
CA VAL A 93 -5.69 -3.44 -9.93
C VAL A 93 -6.53 -3.67 -8.68
N LEU A 94 -5.88 -3.80 -7.52
CA LEU A 94 -6.60 -3.77 -6.25
C LEU A 94 -7.23 -2.40 -6.01
N ARG A 95 -8.53 -2.36 -5.73
CA ARG A 95 -9.28 -1.14 -5.41
C ARG A 95 -9.95 -1.29 -4.05
N PRO A 96 -9.24 -0.98 -2.95
CA PRO A 96 -9.84 -0.99 -1.62
C PRO A 96 -11.04 -0.03 -1.59
N VAL A 97 -12.20 -0.53 -1.16
CA VAL A 97 -13.41 0.28 -0.99
C VAL A 97 -13.27 1.17 0.24
N GLU A 98 -12.84 0.57 1.35
CA GLU A 98 -12.58 1.24 2.61
C GLU A 98 -11.33 0.66 3.26
N VAL A 99 -10.60 1.51 3.98
CA VAL A 99 -9.44 1.11 4.76
C VAL A 99 -9.54 1.83 6.09
N GLU A 100 -9.60 1.07 7.18
CA GLU A 100 -9.63 1.59 8.54
C GLU A 100 -8.31 1.30 9.26
N ALA A 101 -8.02 2.08 10.28
CA ALA A 101 -6.90 1.86 11.18
C ALA A 101 -7.28 2.34 12.57
N GLU A 102 -6.85 1.61 13.59
CA GLU A 102 -7.12 1.93 15.00
C GLU A 102 -6.60 3.33 15.38
N ARG A 103 -5.50 3.78 14.76
CA ARG A 103 -4.86 5.07 15.05
C ARG A 103 -5.05 6.04 13.90
N ALA A 104 -5.46 7.27 14.22
CA ALA A 104 -5.55 8.36 13.26
C ALA A 104 -4.18 8.72 12.66
N ILE A 105 -4.16 9.06 11.37
CA ILE A 105 -2.93 9.47 10.67
C ILE A 105 -2.66 10.96 10.92
N ARG A 106 -1.43 11.30 11.32
CA ARG A 106 -0.95 12.68 11.32
C ARG A 106 -0.70 13.14 9.88
N ARG A 107 -1.52 14.08 9.40
CA ARG A 107 -1.28 14.77 8.13
C ARG A 107 -0.01 15.61 8.24
N ALA A 108 0.91 15.46 7.29
CA ALA A 108 1.98 16.43 7.12
C ALA A 108 1.35 17.80 6.82
N ALA A 109 1.75 18.83 7.57
CA ALA A 109 1.37 20.20 7.26
C ALA A 109 1.67 20.49 5.78
N LEU A 110 0.66 20.97 5.05
CA LEU A 110 0.86 21.57 3.74
C LEU A 110 1.88 22.71 3.94
N ARG A 111 3.00 22.67 3.19
CA ARG A 111 3.84 23.85 3.05
C ARG A 111 3.01 24.87 2.27
N ILE A 112 2.34 25.78 2.96
CA ILE A 112 1.88 27.01 2.35
C ILE A 112 3.17 27.79 2.06
N PRO A 113 3.51 28.11 0.80
CA PRO A 113 4.60 29.04 0.53
C PRO A 113 4.24 30.34 1.24
N ALA A 114 5.10 30.81 2.13
CA ALA A 114 4.92 32.14 2.70
C ALA A 114 4.82 33.13 1.54
N ILE A 115 3.68 33.81 1.43
CA ILE A 115 3.56 34.98 0.56
C ILE A 115 4.59 35.96 1.12
N ARG A 116 5.62 36.28 0.33
CA ARG A 116 6.58 37.32 0.67
C ARG A 116 5.81 38.66 0.72
N PRO A 117 5.90 39.44 1.80
CA PRO A 117 5.13 40.67 1.96
C PRO A 117 5.74 41.86 1.21
N ASP A 118 6.14 41.69 -0.06
CA ASP A 118 6.87 42.72 -0.81
C ASP A 118 6.35 42.97 -2.24
N GLU A 119 5.04 42.82 -2.47
CA GLU A 119 4.43 43.19 -3.77
C GLU A 119 3.11 43.96 -3.56
N ALA A 120 2.95 44.65 -2.43
CA ALA A 120 1.72 45.36 -2.08
C ALA A 120 1.82 46.90 -2.19
N GLU A 121 2.92 47.46 -2.70
CA GLU A 121 3.03 48.91 -2.92
C GLU A 121 3.61 49.23 -4.30
N LEU A 122 2.74 49.23 -5.32
CA LEU A 122 2.93 49.99 -6.57
C LEU A 122 1.58 50.14 -7.30
N THR A 123 0.57 50.62 -6.58
CA THR A 123 -0.57 51.34 -7.17
C THR A 123 -0.96 52.47 -6.22
N GLY A 124 -0.28 53.60 -6.37
CA GLY A 124 -0.54 54.88 -5.71
C GLY A 124 0.10 55.99 -6.53
#